data_AF-A0A4Y3PK79-F1
#
_entry.id   AF-A0A4Y3PK79-F1
#
_cell.length_a   1.000
_cell.length_b   1.000
_cell.length_c   1.000
_cell.angle_alpha   90.00
_cell.angle_beta   90.00
_cell.angle_gamma   90.00
#
_symmetry.space_group_name_H-M   'P 1'
#
loop_
_entity.id
_entity.type
_entity.pdbx_description
1 polymer ?
#
loop_
_entity_poly.entity_id
_entity_poly.type
_entity_poly.pdbx_seq_one_letter_code
_entity_poly.pdbx_strand_id
1 'polypeptide(L)'
;MSHCTTFSMSFQDKRTLFRALRTLGYQPENVVWTEYKNMFSKELMIGGTVLGKLLTGFKDGIHVYFEETKDGLIPYFESHDLSPGLLRQRSASLLSEIREGYLQGTVEALRDSIVAAGGTVTVSEEKSGQVISYVLTIGTDARKLRISMNEQGTVEEAVEGVLGRSCAELTEGIEQKLSSPSELERTWTHEYNATVEDQQIQILRLY
;
A
#
# COMPACT_ATOMS: atom_id res chain seq x y z
N MET A 1 -8.56 -4.09 -23.28
CA MET A 1 -8.29 -5.22 -22.39
C MET A 1 -8.11 -4.68 -20.99
N SER A 2 -9.08 -4.97 -20.12
CA SER A 2 -9.01 -4.70 -18.69
C SER A 2 -8.32 -5.86 -17.96
N HIS A 3 -7.78 -5.59 -16.78
CA HIS A 3 -7.38 -6.64 -15.86
C HIS A 3 -7.72 -6.25 -14.44
N CYS A 4 -7.84 -7.27 -13.59
CA CYS A 4 -7.97 -7.12 -12.16
C CYS A 4 -6.82 -7.89 -11.48
N THR A 5 -6.18 -7.27 -10.51
CA THR A 5 -5.11 -7.88 -9.72
C THR A 5 -5.47 -7.83 -8.25
N THR A 6 -5.36 -8.96 -7.56
CA THR A 6 -5.63 -9.05 -6.12
C THR A 6 -4.39 -9.53 -5.38
N PHE A 7 -4.07 -8.89 -4.25
CA PHE A 7 -2.90 -9.24 -3.43
C PHE A 7 -3.08 -8.77 -1.98
N SER A 8 -2.25 -9.31 -1.07
CA SER A 8 -2.19 -8.81 0.31
C SER A 8 -1.25 -7.61 0.40
N MET A 9 -1.68 -6.54 1.07
CA MET A 9 -0.85 -5.34 1.22
C MET A 9 0.38 -5.64 2.10
N SER A 10 1.54 -5.30 1.55
CA SER A 10 2.82 -5.21 2.25
C SER A 10 3.41 -3.80 2.09
N PHE A 11 4.28 -3.41 3.02
CA PHE A 11 4.93 -2.10 3.01
C PHE A 11 6.29 -2.20 2.33
N GLN A 12 6.41 -1.80 1.06
CA GLN A 12 7.68 -1.90 0.32
C GLN A 12 8.46 -0.58 0.23
N ASP A 13 7.78 0.56 0.34
CA ASP A 13 8.38 1.89 0.17
C ASP A 13 8.48 2.64 1.50
N LYS A 14 9.71 2.68 2.04
CA LYS A 14 10.00 3.35 3.32
C LYS A 14 9.66 4.84 3.32
N ARG A 15 9.77 5.53 2.18
CA ARG A 15 9.49 6.96 2.08
C ARG A 15 7.99 7.24 2.12
N THR A 16 7.19 6.45 1.43
CA THR A 16 5.72 6.50 1.49
C THR A 16 5.26 6.16 2.90
N LEU A 17 5.81 5.13 3.52
CA LEU A 17 5.47 4.76 4.90
C LEU A 17 5.83 5.86 5.90
N PHE A 18 7.02 6.45 5.78
CA PHE A 18 7.42 7.59 6.61
C PHE A 18 6.42 8.75 6.50
N ARG A 19 5.98 9.07 5.28
CA ARG A 19 5.00 10.14 5.06
C ARG A 19 3.64 9.79 5.65
N ALA A 20 3.16 8.56 5.44
CA ALA A 20 1.91 8.07 6.02
C ALA A 20 1.93 8.19 7.55
N LEU A 21 2.96 7.66 8.20
CA LEU A 21 3.13 7.77 9.65
C LEU A 21 3.13 9.23 10.14
N ARG A 22 3.81 10.12 9.41
CA ARG A 22 3.86 11.54 9.76
C ARG A 22 2.48 12.20 9.65
N THR A 23 1.75 11.95 8.57
CA THR A 23 0.38 12.47 8.37
C THR A 23 -0.57 11.96 9.45
N LEU A 24 -0.41 10.70 9.87
CA LEU A 24 -1.21 10.07 10.92
C LEU A 24 -0.77 10.44 12.36
N GLY A 25 0.26 11.27 12.52
CA GLY A 25 0.69 11.81 13.82
C GLY A 25 1.68 10.96 14.61
N TYR A 26 2.31 9.94 14.01
CA TYR A 26 3.22 9.01 14.71
C TYR A 26 4.63 9.55 14.97
N GLN A 27 4.95 10.78 14.57
CA GLN A 27 6.29 11.38 14.73
C GLN A 27 7.44 10.45 14.29
N PRO A 28 7.47 10.02 13.01
CA PRO A 28 8.33 8.93 12.61
C PRO A 28 9.81 9.28 12.60
N GLU A 29 10.65 8.33 13.01
CA GLU A 29 12.11 8.47 13.06
C GLU A 29 12.82 7.27 12.41
N ASN A 30 13.96 7.54 11.79
CA ASN A 30 14.88 6.49 11.35
C ASN A 30 15.91 6.25 12.45
N VAL A 31 15.85 5.10 13.09
CA VAL A 31 16.72 4.76 14.22
C VAL A 31 17.59 3.57 13.85
N VAL A 32 18.86 3.61 14.28
CA VAL A 32 19.76 2.46 14.16
C VAL A 32 19.44 1.51 15.31
N TRP A 33 18.92 0.33 14.98
CA TRP A 33 18.65 -0.69 15.97
C TRP A 33 19.96 -1.37 16.34
N THR A 34 20.32 -1.26 17.61
CA THR A 34 21.58 -1.74 18.14
C THR A 34 21.32 -2.65 19.33
N GLU A 35 21.86 -3.85 19.28
CA GLU A 35 21.89 -4.77 20.42
C GLU A 35 23.07 -4.41 21.32
N TYR A 36 22.81 -4.29 22.62
CA TYR A 36 23.84 -4.08 23.61
C TYR A 36 23.90 -5.27 24.55
N LYS A 37 25.12 -5.66 24.95
CA LYS A 37 25.34 -6.80 25.85
C LYS A 37 24.71 -6.62 27.24
N ASN A 38 24.52 -5.37 27.68
CA ASN A 38 23.86 -5.02 28.93
C ASN A 38 23.37 -3.57 28.90
N MET A 39 22.56 -3.18 29.90
CA MET A 39 22.00 -1.82 29.99
C MET A 39 23.05 -0.72 30.17
N PHE A 40 24.13 -0.98 30.91
CA PHE A 40 25.20 0.00 31.12
C PHE A 40 25.89 0.38 29.79
N SER A 41 26.17 -0.62 28.94
CA SER A 41 26.68 -0.41 27.59
C SER A 41 25.70 0.36 26.70
N LYS A 42 24.40 0.13 26.87
CA LYS A 42 23.33 0.87 26.16
C LYS A 42 23.29 2.34 26.57
N GLU A 43 23.31 2.64 27.86
CA GLU A 43 23.28 4.02 28.37
C GLU A 43 24.49 4.84 27.92
N LEU A 44 25.66 4.21 27.87
CA LEU A 44 26.89 4.84 27.38
C LEU A 44 27.04 4.79 25.85
N MET A 45 26.12 4.14 25.14
CA MET A 45 26.18 3.93 23.69
C MET A 45 27.50 3.28 23.21
N ILE A 46 28.09 2.38 24.00
CA ILE A 46 29.37 1.72 23.70
C ILE A 46 29.21 0.22 23.45
N GLY A 47 29.96 -0.30 22.47
CA GLY A 47 30.10 -1.75 22.25
C GLY A 47 28.84 -2.48 21.79
N GLY A 48 27.88 -1.77 21.19
CA GLY A 48 26.68 -2.35 20.61
C GLY A 48 26.89 -2.93 19.21
N THR A 49 26.14 -3.97 18.87
CA THR A 49 26.09 -4.57 17.53
C THR A 49 24.90 -3.98 16.79
N VAL A 50 25.15 -3.30 15.66
CA VAL A 50 24.06 -2.80 14.83
C VAL A 50 23.33 -3.98 14.18
N LEU A 51 22.06 -4.12 14.52
CA LEU A 51 21.16 -5.14 13.96
C LEU A 51 20.48 -4.65 12.67
N GLY A 52 20.22 -3.34 12.56
CA GLY A 52 19.59 -2.79 11.36
C GLY A 52 19.16 -1.33 11.50
N LYS A 53 18.30 -0.89 10.58
CA LYS A 53 17.66 0.43 10.60
C LYS A 53 16.16 0.26 10.68
N LEU A 54 15.55 0.82 11.71
CA LEU A 54 14.11 0.79 11.89
C LEU A 54 13.51 2.12 11.46
N LEU A 55 12.35 2.04 10.82
CA LEU A 55 11.43 3.16 10.82
C LEU A 55 10.54 3.00 12.05
N THR A 56 10.52 4.01 12.91
CA THR A 56 9.80 3.99 14.19
C THR A 56 8.74 5.07 14.22
N GLY A 57 7.80 4.95 15.15
CA GLY A 57 6.81 5.97 15.47
C GLY A 57 6.18 5.74 16.84
N PHE A 58 5.50 6.74 17.36
CA PHE A 58 4.81 6.69 18.64
C PHE A 58 3.46 7.39 18.54
N LYS A 59 2.40 6.71 18.98
CA LYS A 59 1.04 7.27 19.02
C LYS A 59 0.27 6.60 20.15
N ASP A 60 -0.44 7.40 20.94
CA ASP A 60 -1.36 6.93 21.99
C ASP A 60 -0.77 5.90 22.98
N GLY A 61 0.51 6.08 23.36
CA GLY A 61 1.19 5.18 24.29
C GLY A 61 1.69 3.87 23.67
N ILE A 62 1.64 3.76 22.34
CA ILE A 62 2.09 2.59 21.57
C ILE A 62 3.26 3.00 20.69
N HIS A 63 4.37 2.29 20.85
CA HIS A 63 5.50 2.33 19.92
C HIS A 63 5.19 1.42 18.74
N VAL A 64 5.39 1.93 17.53
CA VAL A 64 5.37 1.16 16.30
C VAL A 64 6.77 1.17 15.70
N TYR A 65 7.25 0.04 15.22
CA TYR A 65 8.51 -0.05 14.50
C TYR A 65 8.37 -1.02 13.33
N PHE A 66 9.09 -0.70 12.26
CA PHE A 66 9.11 -1.47 11.03
C PHE A 66 10.49 -2.05 10.82
N GLU A 67 10.57 -3.37 10.85
CA GLU A 67 11.78 -4.11 10.51
C GLU A 67 11.90 -4.26 9.00
N GLU A 68 13.06 -3.90 8.45
CA GLU A 68 13.34 -4.01 7.02
C GLU A 68 13.82 -5.43 6.72
N THR A 69 12.98 -6.21 6.04
CA THR A 69 13.24 -7.60 5.65
C THR A 69 13.29 -7.74 4.13
N LYS A 70 13.63 -8.93 3.62
CA LYS A 70 13.56 -9.24 2.19
C LYS A 70 12.13 -9.19 1.63
N ASP A 71 11.12 -9.32 2.49
CA ASP A 71 9.70 -9.39 2.12
C ASP A 71 9.01 -8.02 2.33
N GLY A 72 9.77 -6.99 2.71
CA GLY A 72 9.29 -5.63 2.96
C GLY A 72 9.48 -5.17 4.42
N LEU A 73 8.79 -4.09 4.77
CA LEU A 73 8.81 -3.45 6.09
C LEU A 73 7.73 -4.08 6.99
N ILE A 74 8.14 -4.88 7.97
CA ILE A 74 7.23 -5.64 8.83
C ILE A 74 6.90 -4.84 10.10
N PRO A 75 5.61 -4.55 10.38
CA PRO A 75 5.20 -3.78 11.54
C PRO A 75 5.22 -4.60 12.84
N TYR A 76 5.69 -3.96 13.90
CA TYR A 76 5.63 -4.45 15.26
C TYR A 76 5.11 -3.36 16.20
N PHE A 77 4.44 -3.77 17.26
CA PHE A 77 3.79 -2.87 18.21
C PHE A 77 4.16 -3.24 19.64
N GLU A 78 4.59 -2.25 20.40
CA GLU A 78 4.97 -2.40 21.80
C GLU A 78 4.34 -1.30 22.65
N SER A 79 3.97 -1.64 23.88
CA SER A 79 3.52 -0.67 24.88
C SER A 79 3.87 -1.19 26.26
N HIS A 80 4.32 -0.30 27.14
CA HIS A 80 4.60 -0.62 28.54
C HIS A 80 3.35 -0.49 29.43
N ASP A 81 2.32 0.21 28.96
CA ASP A 81 1.14 0.58 29.77
C ASP A 81 -0.08 -0.30 29.48
N LEU A 82 -0.09 -1.01 28.35
CA LEU A 82 -1.23 -1.81 27.90
C LEU A 82 -1.06 -3.29 28.23
N SER A 83 -2.15 -3.92 28.66
CA SER A 83 -2.20 -5.38 28.74
C SER A 83 -2.11 -6.00 27.34
N PRO A 84 -1.63 -7.25 27.21
CA PRO A 84 -1.48 -7.89 25.89
C PRO A 84 -2.76 -7.93 25.04
N GLY A 85 -3.91 -8.15 25.68
CA GLY A 85 -5.21 -8.18 24.98
C GLY A 85 -5.62 -6.81 24.42
N LEU A 86 -5.44 -5.75 25.22
CA LEU A 86 -5.75 -4.39 24.79
C LEU A 86 -4.75 -3.87 23.75
N LEU A 87 -3.47 -4.22 23.90
CA LEU A 87 -2.43 -3.92 22.91
C LEU A 87 -2.79 -4.55 21.56
N ARG A 88 -3.19 -5.83 21.53
CA ARG A 88 -3.59 -6.51 20.28
C ARG A 88 -4.80 -5.86 19.60
N GLN A 89 -5.80 -5.45 20.38
CA GLN A 89 -6.98 -4.78 19.83
C GLN A 89 -6.61 -3.40 19.25
N ARG A 90 -5.83 -2.61 19.99
CA ARG A 90 -5.42 -1.28 19.54
C ARG A 90 -4.45 -1.34 18.36
N SER A 91 -3.48 -2.24 18.39
CA SER A 91 -2.52 -2.41 17.29
C SER A 91 -3.19 -2.84 16.00
N ALA A 92 -4.25 -3.66 16.04
CA ALA A 92 -5.04 -3.97 14.85
C ALA A 92 -5.68 -2.72 14.24
N SER A 93 -6.26 -1.84 15.07
CA SER A 93 -6.84 -0.57 14.61
C SER A 93 -5.78 0.38 14.05
N LEU A 94 -4.63 0.51 14.72
CA LEU A 94 -3.52 1.35 14.26
C LEU A 94 -2.92 0.81 12.96
N LEU A 95 -2.76 -0.51 12.84
CA LEU A 95 -2.27 -1.13 11.61
C LEU A 95 -3.20 -0.86 10.44
N SER A 96 -4.53 -0.93 10.65
CA SER A 96 -5.52 -0.57 9.62
C SER A 96 -5.37 0.89 9.20
N GLU A 97 -5.26 1.82 10.16
CA GLU A 97 -5.05 3.24 9.89
C GLU A 97 -3.77 3.48 9.09
N ILE A 98 -2.68 2.80 9.46
CA ILE A 98 -1.39 2.89 8.76
C ILE A 98 -1.51 2.36 7.32
N ARG A 99 -2.22 1.26 7.11
CA ARG A 99 -2.47 0.72 5.76
C ARG A 99 -3.26 1.70 4.89
N GLU A 100 -4.31 2.32 5.44
CA GLU A 100 -5.07 3.34 4.71
C GLU A 100 -4.20 4.54 4.33
N GLY A 101 -3.42 5.07 5.27
CA GLY A 101 -2.51 6.18 5.00
C GLY A 101 -1.39 5.82 4.01
N TYR A 102 -0.89 4.58 4.07
CA TYR A 102 0.13 4.09 3.14
C TYR A 102 -0.43 3.90 1.73
N LEU A 103 -1.66 3.38 1.61
CA LEU A 103 -2.38 3.28 0.34
C LEU A 103 -2.60 4.66 -0.27
N GLN A 104 -3.11 5.61 0.53
CA GLN A 104 -3.31 6.99 0.09
C GLN A 104 -2.00 7.60 -0.42
N GLY A 105 -0.91 7.49 0.35
CA GLY A 105 0.39 8.00 -0.05
C GLY A 105 0.95 7.33 -1.31
N THR A 106 0.61 6.06 -1.54
CA THR A 106 0.98 5.35 -2.78
C THR A 106 0.20 5.87 -3.99
N VAL A 107 -1.11 6.10 -3.84
CA VAL A 107 -1.97 6.70 -4.87
C VAL A 107 -1.51 8.12 -5.20
N GLU A 108 -1.20 8.93 -4.19
CA GLU A 108 -0.65 10.27 -4.38
C GLU A 108 0.70 10.25 -5.11
N ALA A 109 1.59 9.31 -4.76
CA ALA A 109 2.86 9.16 -5.45
C ALA A 109 2.68 8.76 -6.93
N LEU A 110 1.71 7.90 -7.24
CA LEU A 110 1.39 7.57 -8.63
C LEU A 110 0.84 8.78 -9.38
N ARG A 111 -0.10 9.52 -8.77
CA ARG A 111 -0.64 10.76 -9.33
C ARG A 111 0.47 11.74 -9.68
N ASP A 112 1.39 11.98 -8.74
CA ASP A 112 2.53 12.87 -8.94
C ASP A 112 3.44 12.40 -10.07
N SER A 113 3.67 11.09 -10.19
CA SER A 113 4.45 10.49 -11.29
C SER A 113 3.81 10.74 -12.66
N ILE A 114 2.50 10.56 -12.78
CA ILE A 114 1.75 10.81 -14.03
C ILE A 114 1.83 12.29 -14.41
N VAL A 115 1.64 13.19 -13.44
CA VAL A 115 1.73 14.64 -13.67
C VAL A 115 3.15 15.04 -14.08
N ALA A 116 4.18 14.48 -13.44
CA ALA A 116 5.58 14.74 -13.79
C ALA A 116 5.94 14.25 -15.21
N ALA A 117 5.28 13.19 -15.69
CA ALA A 117 5.40 12.71 -17.06
C ALA A 117 4.59 13.55 -18.09
N GLY A 118 3.92 14.63 -17.65
CA GLY A 118 3.11 15.50 -18.50
C GLY A 118 1.67 15.02 -18.71
N GLY A 119 1.21 14.02 -17.97
CA GLY A 119 -0.15 13.53 -18.00
C GLY A 119 -1.12 14.37 -17.14
N THR A 120 -2.41 14.19 -17.35
CA THR A 120 -3.47 14.70 -16.46
C THR A 120 -4.11 13.54 -15.72
N VAL A 121 -4.34 13.71 -14.42
CA VAL A 121 -4.97 12.70 -13.59
C VAL A 121 -5.79 13.35 -12.48
N THR A 122 -6.99 12.84 -12.24
CA THR A 122 -7.81 13.17 -11.08
C THR A 122 -7.95 11.93 -10.20
N VAL A 123 -8.03 12.14 -8.89
CA VAL A 123 -8.18 11.07 -7.90
C VAL A 123 -9.45 11.36 -7.11
N SER A 124 -10.36 10.40 -7.05
CA SER A 124 -11.52 10.43 -6.15
C SER A 124 -11.42 9.29 -5.13
N GLU A 125 -11.73 9.61 -3.88
CA GLU A 125 -11.82 8.64 -2.80
C GLU A 125 -13.30 8.24 -2.59
N GLU A 126 -13.54 6.94 -2.50
CA GLU A 126 -14.85 6.35 -2.22
C GLU A 126 -14.71 5.46 -0.97
N LYS A 127 -15.48 5.73 0.08
CA LYS A 127 -15.59 4.85 1.25
C LYS A 127 -16.95 4.17 1.25
N SER A 128 -16.94 2.83 1.21
CA SER A 128 -18.16 2.02 1.27
C SER A 128 -18.03 0.99 2.39
N GLY A 129 -18.67 1.26 3.52
CA GLY A 129 -18.52 0.44 4.72
C GLY A 129 -17.06 0.44 5.17
N GLN A 130 -16.44 -0.74 5.12
CA GLN A 130 -15.06 -0.96 5.54
C GLN A 130 -14.08 -1.09 4.36
N VAL A 131 -14.55 -0.81 3.14
CA VAL A 131 -13.72 -0.79 1.94
C VAL A 131 -13.41 0.66 1.60
N ILE A 132 -12.13 0.97 1.47
CA ILE A 132 -11.65 2.23 0.89
C ILE A 132 -11.29 1.99 -0.57
N SER A 133 -11.72 2.86 -1.47
CA SER A 133 -11.38 2.80 -2.89
C SER A 133 -10.86 4.15 -3.38
N TYR A 134 -9.84 4.12 -4.20
CA TYR A 134 -9.34 5.27 -4.95
C TYR A 134 -9.57 5.03 -6.44
N VAL A 135 -10.17 6.00 -7.12
CA VAL A 135 -10.36 5.95 -8.57
C VAL A 135 -9.51 7.05 -9.21
N LEU A 136 -8.51 6.65 -9.98
CA LEU A 136 -7.67 7.53 -10.76
C LEU A 136 -8.22 7.60 -12.19
N THR A 137 -8.64 8.79 -12.61
CA THR A 137 -9.07 9.03 -14.00
C THR A 137 -7.94 9.72 -14.75
N ILE A 138 -7.40 9.06 -15.78
CA ILE A 138 -6.13 9.45 -16.45
C ILE A 138 -6.38 9.98 -17.87
N GLY A 139 -6.13 11.27 -18.10
CA GLY A 139 -6.36 11.91 -19.38
C GLY A 139 -7.86 12.13 -19.65
N THR A 140 -8.36 11.58 -20.76
CA THR A 140 -9.79 11.54 -21.05
C THR A 140 -10.50 10.56 -20.13
N ASP A 141 -11.76 10.83 -19.77
CA ASP A 141 -12.56 10.07 -18.78
C ASP A 141 -12.74 8.56 -19.06
N ALA A 142 -12.22 8.08 -20.19
CA ALA A 142 -12.27 6.68 -20.60
C ALA A 142 -11.23 5.79 -19.89
N ARG A 143 -10.12 6.34 -19.36
CA ARG A 143 -9.08 5.55 -18.67
C ARG A 143 -9.20 5.69 -17.17
N LYS A 144 -9.49 4.57 -16.50
CA LYS A 144 -9.66 4.52 -15.05
C LYS A 144 -8.82 3.42 -14.44
N LEU A 145 -8.26 3.71 -13.28
CA LEU A 145 -7.61 2.77 -12.41
C LEU A 145 -8.30 2.85 -11.05
N ARG A 146 -8.94 1.76 -10.63
CA ARG A 146 -9.56 1.63 -9.32
C ARG A 146 -8.65 0.80 -8.44
N ILE A 147 -8.37 1.28 -7.24
CA ILE A 147 -7.58 0.57 -6.23
C ILE A 147 -8.42 0.54 -4.96
N SER A 148 -8.84 -0.64 -4.55
CA SER A 148 -9.66 -0.85 -3.36
C SER A 148 -8.95 -1.71 -2.33
N MET A 149 -9.17 -1.44 -1.06
CA MET A 149 -8.63 -2.22 0.05
C MET A 149 -9.73 -2.53 1.05
N ASN A 150 -9.80 -3.80 1.48
CA ASN A 150 -10.69 -4.26 2.54
C ASN A 150 -10.02 -4.15 3.93
N GLU A 151 -10.74 -4.48 5.00
CA GLU A 151 -10.21 -4.42 6.38
C GLU A 151 -9.02 -5.34 6.63
N GLN A 152 -8.98 -6.46 5.93
CA GLN A 152 -7.91 -7.45 6.08
C GLN A 152 -6.61 -6.96 5.43
N GLY A 153 -6.65 -5.87 4.66
CA GLY A 153 -5.53 -5.34 3.91
C GLY A 153 -5.34 -6.04 2.56
N THR A 154 -6.33 -6.78 2.07
CA THR A 154 -6.34 -7.27 0.69
C THR A 154 -6.65 -6.09 -0.23
N VAL A 155 -5.78 -5.88 -1.21
CA VAL A 155 -5.90 -4.87 -2.24
C VAL A 155 -6.40 -5.53 -3.51
N GLU A 156 -7.39 -4.90 -4.12
CA GLU A 156 -7.87 -5.22 -5.47
C GLU A 156 -7.65 -4.00 -6.35
N GLU A 157 -7.03 -4.22 -7.49
CA GLU A 157 -6.74 -3.22 -8.49
C GLU A 157 -7.47 -3.57 -9.78
N ALA A 158 -8.20 -2.63 -10.38
CA ALA A 158 -8.93 -2.82 -11.63
C ALA A 158 -8.64 -1.69 -12.62
N VAL A 159 -8.28 -2.04 -13.85
CA VAL A 159 -7.98 -1.07 -14.91
C VAL A 159 -9.05 -1.13 -16.02
N GLU A 160 -9.57 0.03 -16.41
CA GLU A 160 -10.54 0.21 -17.48
C GLU A 160 -10.01 1.17 -18.55
N GLY A 161 -10.28 0.85 -19.82
CA GLY A 161 -9.97 1.72 -20.97
C GLY A 161 -8.48 1.91 -21.30
N VAL A 162 -7.57 1.18 -20.64
CA VAL A 162 -6.14 1.15 -20.96
C VAL A 162 -5.81 -0.12 -21.76
N LEU A 163 -4.99 -0.01 -22.82
CA LEU A 163 -4.67 -1.13 -23.72
C LEU A 163 -3.19 -1.52 -23.65
N GLY A 164 -2.92 -2.82 -23.65
CA GLY A 164 -1.59 -3.40 -23.90
C GLY A 164 -0.55 -3.10 -22.80
N ARG A 165 0.71 -2.83 -23.20
CA ARG A 165 1.85 -2.61 -22.29
C ARG A 165 1.66 -1.44 -21.33
N SER A 166 0.94 -0.41 -21.76
CA SER A 166 0.62 0.76 -20.93
C SER A 166 -0.23 0.41 -19.69
N CYS A 167 -0.94 -0.72 -19.71
CA CYS A 167 -1.72 -1.20 -18.58
C CYS A 167 -0.81 -1.78 -17.50
N ALA A 168 0.13 -2.65 -17.89
CA ALA A 168 1.10 -3.24 -16.98
C ALA A 168 2.06 -2.20 -16.38
N GLU A 169 2.50 -1.22 -17.18
CA GLU A 169 3.39 -0.14 -16.71
C GLU A 169 2.70 0.76 -15.67
N LEU A 170 1.38 0.96 -15.78
CA LEU A 170 0.61 1.78 -14.85
C LEU A 170 0.47 1.10 -13.48
N THR A 171 0.30 -0.22 -13.48
CA THR A 171 -0.02 -1.00 -12.29
C THR A 171 1.22 -1.50 -11.58
N GLU A 172 2.31 -1.75 -12.33
CA GLU A 172 3.61 -2.13 -11.79
C GLU A 172 4.12 -1.15 -10.72
N GLY A 173 3.93 0.16 -10.91
CA GLY A 173 4.36 1.17 -9.93
C GLY A 173 3.62 1.09 -8.58
N ILE A 174 2.37 0.64 -8.58
CA ILE A 174 1.58 0.42 -7.35
C ILE A 174 1.92 -0.95 -6.76
N GLU A 175 1.91 -1.99 -7.58
CA GLU A 175 2.21 -3.36 -7.16
C GLU A 175 3.58 -3.43 -6.47
N GLN A 176 4.61 -2.77 -7.02
CA GLN A 176 5.95 -2.71 -6.39
C GLN A 176 5.97 -2.02 -5.02
N LYS A 177 5.01 -1.11 -4.76
CA LYS A 177 4.91 -0.39 -3.48
C LYS A 177 4.04 -1.11 -2.47
N LEU A 178 3.03 -1.86 -2.93
CA LEU A 178 2.00 -2.47 -2.09
C LEU A 178 2.10 -3.98 -1.96
N SER A 179 2.95 -4.65 -2.74
CA SER A 179 3.04 -6.12 -2.76
C SER A 179 4.48 -6.59 -2.91
N SER A 180 4.75 -7.78 -2.38
CA SER A 180 5.93 -8.54 -2.77
C SER A 180 5.64 -9.23 -4.12
N PRO A 181 6.60 -9.32 -5.07
CA PRO A 181 6.36 -9.88 -6.40
C PRO A 181 5.79 -11.31 -6.43
N SER A 182 5.95 -12.07 -5.33
CA SER A 182 5.43 -13.44 -5.19
C SER A 182 3.95 -13.54 -4.82
N GLU A 183 3.26 -12.42 -4.56
CA GLU A 183 1.89 -12.40 -4.00
C GLU A 183 0.82 -11.87 -4.98
N LEU A 184 1.19 -11.62 -6.24
CA LEU A 184 0.29 -11.04 -7.25
C LEU A 184 -0.56 -12.11 -7.94
N GLU A 185 -1.88 -12.08 -7.73
CA GLU A 185 -2.84 -12.88 -8.50
C GLU A 185 -3.51 -12.00 -9.56
N ARG A 186 -3.09 -12.14 -10.82
CA ARG A 186 -3.66 -11.37 -11.96
C ARG A 186 -4.73 -12.18 -12.69
N THR A 187 -5.92 -11.60 -12.78
CA THR A 187 -7.05 -12.14 -13.57
C THR A 187 -7.38 -11.17 -14.71
N TRP A 188 -7.31 -11.66 -15.94
CA TRP A 188 -7.67 -10.87 -17.12
C TRP A 188 -9.19 -10.86 -17.31
N THR A 189 -9.78 -9.66 -17.36
CA THR A 189 -11.20 -9.50 -17.66
C THR A 189 -11.35 -9.23 -19.16
N HIS A 190 -12.08 -10.12 -19.85
CA HIS A 190 -12.54 -9.84 -21.20
C HIS A 190 -13.47 -8.63 -21.15
N GLU A 191 -13.24 -7.62 -22.01
CA GLU A 191 -14.12 -6.46 -22.12
C GLU A 191 -15.57 -6.93 -22.32
N TYR A 192 -16.48 -6.39 -21.51
CA TYR A 192 -17.88 -6.81 -21.45
C TYR A 192 -18.55 -6.85 -22.82
N ASN A 193 -19.41 -7.86 -22.99
CA ASN A 193 -20.39 -7.95 -24.07
C ASN A 193 -21.20 -6.65 -24.15
N ALA A 194 -21.04 -5.90 -25.25
CA ALA A 194 -21.98 -4.85 -25.59
C ALA A 194 -23.28 -5.52 -26.05
N THR A 195 -24.37 -5.33 -25.30
CA THR A 195 -25.71 -5.68 -25.76
C THR A 195 -26.15 -4.55 -26.70
N VAL A 196 -26.01 -4.77 -28.01
CA VAL A 196 -26.66 -3.97 -29.03
C VAL A 196 -27.86 -4.78 -29.52
N GLU A 197 -29.06 -4.25 -29.26
CA GLU A 197 -30.30 -4.65 -29.94
C GLU A 197 -30.53 -6.17 -30.05
N ASP A 198 -30.63 -6.86 -28.90
CA ASP A 198 -31.06 -8.27 -28.80
C ASP A 198 -30.20 -9.32 -29.53
N GLN A 199 -28.93 -9.02 -29.85
CA GLN A 199 -27.99 -10.05 -30.33
C GLN A 199 -26.73 -10.13 -29.46
N GLN A 200 -26.50 -11.30 -28.87
CA GLN A 200 -25.18 -11.66 -28.30
C GLN A 200 -24.21 -11.87 -29.47
N ILE A 201 -23.30 -10.91 -29.67
CA ILE A 201 -22.21 -11.06 -30.63
C ILE A 201 -20.95 -11.49 -29.86
N GLN A 202 -20.52 -12.74 -30.06
CA GLN A 202 -19.22 -13.21 -29.60
C GLN A 202 -18.15 -12.83 -30.63
N ILE A 203 -17.40 -11.76 -30.37
CA ILE A 203 -16.28 -11.37 -31.24
C ILE A 203 -15.04 -12.19 -30.85
N LEU A 204 -14.83 -13.29 -31.56
CA LEU A 204 -13.56 -14.03 -31.57
C LEU A 204 -12.64 -13.40 -32.63
N ARG A 205 -11.47 -12.88 -32.22
CA ARG A 205 -10.39 -12.60 -33.18
C ARG A 205 -9.40 -13.76 -33.15
N LEU A 206 -9.19 -14.35 -34.32
CA LEU A 206 -8.11 -15.30 -34.60
C LEU A 206 -6.81 -14.50 -34.87
N TYR A 207 -5.70 -15.06 -34.38
CA TYR A 207 -4.35 -14.51 -34.28
C TYR A 207 -3.80 -13.82 -35.54
#